data_AF-A0A953P3J2-F1
#
_entry.id   AF-A0A953P3J2-F1
#
_cell.length_a   1.000
_cell.length_b   1.000
_cell.length_c   1.000
_cell.angle_alpha   90.00
_cell.angle_beta   90.00
_cell.angle_gamma   90.00
#
_symmetry.space_group_name_H-M   'P 1'
#
loop_
_entity.id
_entity.type
_entity.pdbx_description
1 polymer ?
#
loop_
_entity_poly.entity_id
_entity_poly.type
_entity_poly.pdbx_seq_one_letter_code
_entity_poly.pdbx_strand_id
1 'polypeptide(L)'
;LQRSVAQMQAARDVAELEYEIAQKGLEAVHTRIDAGTATLHDLDDARGQASERFIALQDVTFEKPTNPTVSAIPSPARSRTFSNGSRQSRRRKSR
;
A
#
# COMPACT_ATOMS: atom_id res chain seq x y z
N LEU A 1 10.16 5.14 10.51
CA LEU A 1 10.66 3.78 10.22
C LEU A 1 10.13 2.73 11.20
N GLN A 2 10.28 2.88 12.52
CA GLN A 2 9.71 1.89 13.46
C GLN A 2 8.17 1.76 13.39
N ARG A 3 7.46 2.89 13.25
CA ARG A 3 5.99 2.89 13.16
C ARG A 3 5.43 2.23 11.89
N SER A 4 6.15 2.31 10.77
CA SER A 4 5.77 1.63 9.53
C SER A 4 6.04 0.13 9.60
N VAL A 5 7.12 -0.30 10.27
CA VAL A 5 7.39 -1.73 10.52
C VAL A 5 6.33 -2.36 11.41
N ALA A 6 5.90 -1.68 12.48
CA ALA A 6 4.83 -2.18 13.34
C ALA A 6 3.48 -2.30 12.61
N GLN A 7 3.18 -1.38 11.70
CA GLN A 7 1.95 -1.43 10.89
C GLN A 7 1.98 -2.59 9.88
N MET A 8 3.13 -2.84 9.25
CA MET A 8 3.29 -3.99 8.34
C MET A 8 3.18 -5.32 9.10
N GLN A 9 3.75 -5.41 10.31
CA GLN A 9 3.60 -6.60 11.14
C GLN A 9 2.13 -6.83 11.54
N ALA A 10 1.44 -5.78 11.99
CA ALA A 10 0.02 -5.89 12.34
C ALA A 10 -0.86 -6.28 11.12
N ALA A 11 -0.55 -5.76 9.93
CA ALA A 11 -1.25 -6.13 8.71
C ALA A 11 -1.04 -7.62 8.37
N ARG A 12 0.19 -8.12 8.55
CA ARG A 12 0.50 -9.54 8.39
C ARG A 12 -0.25 -10.40 9.39
N ASP A 13 -0.25 -10.03 10.67
CA ASP A 13 -0.91 -10.77 11.74
C ASP A 13 -2.43 -10.87 11.48
N VAL A 14 -3.04 -9.77 11.00
CA VAL A 14 -4.46 -9.77 10.59
C VAL A 14 -4.70 -10.70 9.40
N ALA A 15 -3.86 -10.63 8.36
CA ALA A 15 -4.00 -11.48 7.18
C ALA A 15 -3.83 -12.98 7.52
N GLU A 16 -2.96 -13.30 8.48
CA GLU A 16 -2.76 -14.67 8.96
C GLU A 16 -4.00 -15.18 9.70
N LEU A 17 -4.56 -14.37 10.62
CA LEU A 17 -5.81 -14.70 11.32
C LEU A 17 -6.98 -14.86 10.35
N GLU A 18 -7.12 -14.01 9.35
CA GLU A 18 -8.18 -14.12 8.35
C GLU A 18 -8.08 -15.42 7.54
N TYR A 19 -6.86 -15.85 7.20
CA TYR A 19 -6.64 -17.12 6.52
C TYR A 19 -6.98 -18.31 7.42
N GLU A 20 -6.58 -18.29 8.69
CA GLU A 20 -6.97 -19.34 9.65
C GLU A 20 -8.48 -19.44 9.84
N ILE A 21 -9.17 -18.31 9.93
CA ILE A 21 -10.63 -18.26 10.03
C ILE A 21 -11.26 -18.88 8.78
N ALA A 22 -10.75 -18.55 7.58
CA ALA A 22 -11.27 -19.13 6.35
C ALA A 22 -11.04 -20.65 6.26
N GLN A 23 -9.91 -21.16 6.74
CA GLN A 23 -9.67 -22.61 6.84
C GLN A 23 -10.65 -23.29 7.79
N LYS A 24 -10.89 -22.72 8.97
CA LYS A 24 -11.89 -23.25 9.92
C LYS A 24 -13.31 -23.19 9.34
N GLY A 25 -13.61 -22.17 8.53
CA GLY A 25 -14.85 -22.08 7.76
C GLY A 25 -15.02 -23.25 6.79
N LEU A 26 -13.95 -23.61 6.06
CA LEU A 26 -13.93 -24.76 5.16
C LEU A 26 -14.16 -26.08 5.92
N GLU A 27 -13.48 -26.28 7.05
CA GLU A 27 -13.67 -27.47 7.90
C GLU A 27 -15.11 -27.57 8.44
N ALA A 28 -15.70 -26.44 8.84
CA ALA A 28 -17.08 -26.38 9.28
C ALA A 28 -18.08 -26.69 8.14
N VAL A 29 -17.79 -26.29 6.91
CA VAL A 29 -18.60 -26.69 5.73
C VAL A 29 -18.47 -28.19 5.48
N HIS A 30 -17.27 -28.76 5.57
CA HIS A 30 -17.06 -30.20 5.42
C HIS A 30 -17.92 -30.98 6.42
N THR A 31 -17.88 -30.57 7.69
CA THR A 31 -18.69 -31.19 8.74
C THR A 31 -20.20 -31.07 8.46
N ARG A 32 -20.64 -29.94 7.90
CA ARG A 32 -22.05 -29.75 7.51
C ARG A 32 -22.46 -30.60 6.31
N ILE A 33 -21.55 -30.84 5.35
CA ILE A 33 -21.76 -31.78 4.25
C ILE A 33 -21.89 -33.20 4.78
N ASP A 34 -20.99 -33.60 5.70
CA ASP A 34 -21.07 -34.91 6.35
C ASP A 34 -22.39 -35.08 7.13
N ALA A 35 -22.89 -34.00 7.71
CA ALA A 35 -24.21 -33.95 8.37
C ALA A 35 -25.41 -33.81 7.40
N GLY A 36 -25.18 -33.67 6.09
CA GLY A 36 -26.22 -33.48 5.07
C GLY A 36 -26.93 -32.12 5.10
N THR A 37 -26.33 -31.13 5.74
CA THR A 37 -26.89 -29.77 5.95
C THR A 37 -26.24 -28.69 5.08
N ALA A 38 -25.24 -29.05 4.28
CA ALA A 38 -24.60 -28.19 3.28
C ALA A 38 -24.39 -28.94 1.96
N THR A 39 -24.12 -28.19 0.91
CA THR A 39 -23.97 -28.69 -0.46
C THR A 39 -22.52 -28.59 -0.94
N LEU A 40 -22.19 -29.27 -2.04
CA LEU A 40 -20.88 -29.16 -2.68
C LEU A 40 -20.59 -27.72 -3.17
N HIS A 41 -21.62 -26.94 -3.47
CA HIS A 41 -21.45 -25.53 -3.83
C HIS A 41 -20.94 -24.71 -2.64
N ASP A 42 -21.48 -24.94 -1.44
CA ASP A 42 -21.01 -24.29 -0.21
C ASP A 42 -19.53 -24.61 0.08
N LEU A 43 -19.08 -25.82 -0.28
CA LEU A 43 -17.68 -26.24 -0.16
C LEU A 43 -16.79 -25.52 -1.16
N ASP A 44 -17.24 -25.38 -2.41
CA ASP A 44 -16.50 -24.66 -3.44
C ASP A 44 -16.34 -23.17 -3.08
N ASP A 45 -17.42 -22.56 -2.58
CA ASP A 45 -17.41 -21.17 -2.10
C ASP A 45 -16.43 -20.97 -0.94
N ALA A 46 -16.46 -21.87 0.06
CA ALA A 46 -15.53 -21.80 1.19
C ALA A 46 -14.08 -22.03 0.78
N ARG A 47 -13.85 -22.90 -0.20
CA ARG A 47 -12.52 -23.12 -0.80
C ARG A 47 -12.03 -21.88 -1.55
N GLY A 48 -12.91 -21.21 -2.29
CA GLY A 48 -12.63 -19.92 -2.93
C GLY A 48 -12.22 -18.87 -1.91
N GLN A 49 -13.00 -18.70 -0.85
CA GLN A 49 -12.71 -17.75 0.24
C GLN A 49 -11.37 -18.02 0.93
N ALA A 50 -11.06 -19.29 1.23
CA ALA A 50 -9.77 -19.66 1.81
C ALA A 50 -8.60 -19.36 0.85
N SER A 51 -8.79 -19.58 -0.45
CA SER A 51 -7.80 -19.25 -1.48
C SER A 51 -7.56 -17.74 -1.59
N GLU A 52 -8.61 -16.93 -1.54
CA GLU A 52 -8.50 -15.45 -1.56
C GLU A 52 -7.72 -14.93 -0.35
N ARG A 53 -8.00 -15.44 0.86
CA ARG A 53 -7.26 -15.05 2.07
C ARG A 53 -5.80 -15.49 2.03
N PHE A 54 -5.52 -16.65 1.43
CA PHE A 54 -4.15 -17.10 1.23
C PHE A 54 -3.36 -16.20 0.27
N ILE A 55 -3.99 -15.72 -0.80
CA ILE A 55 -3.38 -14.76 -1.73
C ILE A 55 -3.12 -13.43 -1.01
N ALA A 56 -4.09 -12.92 -0.26
CA ALA A 56 -3.93 -11.69 0.52
C ALA A 56 -2.80 -11.78 1.56
N LEU A 57 -2.66 -12.92 2.25
CA LEU A 57 -1.55 -13.18 3.18
C LEU A 57 -0.19 -13.16 2.45
N GLN A 58 -0.11 -13.76 1.27
CA GLN A 58 1.10 -13.71 0.46
C GLN A 58 1.41 -12.27 0.03
N ASP A 59 0.43 -11.51 -0.44
CA ASP A 59 0.63 -10.13 -0.88
C ASP A 59 1.16 -9.24 0.26
N VAL A 60 0.61 -9.34 1.47
CA VAL A 60 1.10 -8.59 2.64
C VAL A 60 2.50 -9.05 3.06
N THR A 61 2.82 -10.32 2.87
CA THR A 61 4.16 -10.87 3.14
C THR A 61 5.19 -10.42 2.10
N PHE A 62 4.76 -10.23 0.85
CA PHE A 62 5.61 -9.86 -0.29
C PHE A 62 5.56 -8.37 -0.66
N GLU A 63 4.77 -7.53 0.02
CA GLU A 63 4.75 -6.08 -0.19
C GLU A 63 6.14 -5.48 0.17
N LYS A 64 6.97 -5.43 -0.86
CA LYS A 64 8.18 -4.63 -0.96
C LYS A 64 7.74 -3.17 -0.83
N PRO A 65 8.38 -2.34 0.03
CA PRO A 65 8.09 -0.92 0.03
C PRO A 65 8.34 -0.38 -1.37
N THR A 66 7.28 0.04 -2.05
CA THR A 66 7.37 0.91 -3.21
C THR A 66 7.91 2.23 -2.68
N ASN A 67 9.23 2.29 -2.52
CA ASN A 67 9.93 3.50 -2.17
C ASN A 67 9.70 4.51 -3.30
N PRO A 68 8.94 5.61 -3.12
CA PRO A 68 8.85 6.63 -4.15
C PRO A 68 10.15 7.44 -4.27
N THR A 69 11.22 7.08 -3.55
CA THR A 69 12.54 7.72 -3.68
C THR A 69 13.33 7.18 -4.88
N VAL A 70 12.70 7.11 -6.06
CA VAL A 70 13.47 7.31 -7.30
C VAL A 70 13.55 8.82 -7.49
N SER A 71 14.54 9.39 -6.82
CA SER A 71 15.37 10.49 -7.32
C SER A 71 14.62 11.55 -8.12
N ALA A 72 13.95 12.46 -7.42
CA ALA A 72 13.87 13.83 -7.89
C ALA A 72 15.32 14.36 -7.95
N ILE A 73 16.00 14.15 -9.08
CA ILE A 73 17.23 14.86 -9.41
C ILE A 73 16.80 16.31 -9.66
N PRO A 74 17.17 17.30 -8.83
CA PRO A 74 17.01 18.68 -9.24
C PRO A 74 18.02 18.94 -10.36
N SER A 75 17.53 19.08 -11.61
CA SER A 75 18.34 19.56 -12.73
C SER A 75 19.06 20.86 -12.34
N PRO A 76 20.38 20.98 -12.54
CA PRO A 76 21.10 22.19 -12.21
C PRO A 76 20.75 23.33 -13.17
N ALA A 77 20.28 24.43 -12.56
CA ALA A 77 20.45 25.82 -12.97
C ALA A 77 20.21 26.19 -14.45
N ARG A 78 18.95 26.53 -14.80
CA ARG A 78 18.70 27.44 -15.91
C ARG A 78 18.97 28.86 -15.42
N SER A 79 20.13 29.41 -15.77
CA SER A 79 20.53 30.80 -15.58
C SER A 79 19.42 31.74 -16.06
N ARG A 80 18.68 32.33 -15.12
CA ARG A 80 17.80 33.48 -15.36
C ARG A 80 18.68 34.70 -15.59
N THR A 81 19.06 34.96 -16.83
CA THR A 81 19.44 36.31 -17.26
C THR A 81 18.15 37.12 -17.42
N PHE A 82 17.61 37.61 -16.31
CA PHE A 82 16.65 38.71 -16.31
C PHE A 82 17.02 39.66 -15.18
N SER A 83 17.97 40.55 -15.47
CA SER A 83 18.20 41.77 -14.72
C SER A 83 17.20 42.79 -15.22
N ASN A 84 16.13 43.06 -14.46
CA ASN A 84 15.28 44.20 -14.69
C ASN A 84 15.12 45.00 -13.39
N GLY A 85 15.64 46.22 -13.41
CA GLY A 85 15.17 47.36 -12.62
C GLY A 85 15.61 47.45 -11.16
N SER A 86 16.51 48.39 -10.88
CA SER A 86 16.32 49.26 -9.70
C SER A 86 16.63 50.71 -10.05
N ARG A 87 15.55 51.51 -9.99
CA ARG A 87 15.57 52.97 -9.88
C ARG A 87 16.41 53.37 -8.66
N GLN A 88 17.18 54.45 -8.76
CA GLN A 88 16.89 55.71 -8.03
C GLN A 88 18.02 56.75 -8.14
N SER A 89 17.61 57.93 -8.59
CA SER A 89 17.84 59.24 -7.94
C SER A 89 19.26 59.82 -7.83
N ARG A 90 19.47 60.97 -8.50
CA ARG A 90 19.77 62.32 -7.93
C ARG A 90 20.45 63.19 -9.00
N ARG A 91 19.79 64.21 -9.56
CA ARG A 91 19.74 65.61 -9.09
C ARG A 91 21.06 66.39 -9.32
N ARG A 92 21.05 67.33 -10.29
CA ARG A 92 21.53 68.75 -10.25
C ARG A 92 22.30 69.22 -11.51
N LYS A 93 21.63 70.08 -12.30
CA LYS A 93 21.97 71.48 -12.65
C LYS A 93 23.45 71.89 -12.81
N SER A 94 23.84 72.33 -14.01
CA SER A 94 24.67 73.52 -14.34
C SER A 94 25.05 73.46 -15.83
N ARG A 95 25.12 74.51 -16.64
CA ARG A 95 24.80 75.93 -16.55
C ARG A 95 24.76 76.42 -18.00
#